data_AF-A0A388KZY0-F1
#
_entry.id   AF-A0A388KZY0-F1
#
_cell.length_a   1.000
_cell.length_b   1.000
_cell.length_c   1.000
_cell.angle_alpha   90.00
_cell.angle_beta   90.00
_cell.angle_gamma   90.00
#
_symmetry.space_group_name_H-M   'P 1'
#
loop_
_entity.id
_entity.type
_entity.pdbx_description
1 polymer ?
#
loop_
_entity_poly.entity_id
_entity_poly.type
_entity_poly.pdbx_seq_one_letter_code
_entity_poly.pdbx_strand_id
1 'polypeptide(L)'
;MVETRSGLSTSPYTQEQQEKMVALVRENKERKELQKQAKLKAIAEDQAVKMKGLEEEMEKKKKAAKEEAAAEEAKERMRIESREGSSGTKRDTDAEMEKRISEWVTNLSLGEDEEAESYVTQDERDALASELATMEDAMERREREEEQKLA
;
A
#
# COMPACT_ATOMS: atom_id res chain seq x y z
N MET A 1 88.56 49.40 31.13
CA MET A 1 87.91 49.63 29.82
C MET A 1 87.35 48.29 29.40
N VAL A 2 86.02 48.18 29.29
CA VAL A 2 85.35 46.90 28.99
C VAL A 2 84.72 47.05 27.61
N GLU A 3 85.44 46.61 26.58
CA GLU A 3 84.89 46.43 25.24
C GLU A 3 83.83 45.32 25.27
N THR A 4 82.57 45.73 25.24
CA THR A 4 81.43 44.84 25.06
C THR A 4 81.46 44.29 23.62
N ARG A 5 81.60 42.97 23.51
CA ARG A 5 81.48 42.23 22.25
C ARG A 5 80.09 42.49 21.66
N SER A 6 79.98 43.45 20.76
CA SER A 6 78.83 43.64 19.89
C SER A 6 78.75 42.44 18.97
N GLY A 7 78.01 41.42 19.42
CA GLY A 7 77.66 40.26 18.62
C GLY A 7 76.85 40.75 17.43
N LEU A 8 77.52 40.86 16.29
CA LEU A 8 76.88 40.98 14.99
C LEU A 8 75.82 39.89 14.89
N SER A 9 74.57 40.34 14.88
CA SER A 9 73.35 39.56 14.83
C SER A 9 73.51 38.37 13.88
N THR A 10 73.49 37.17 14.45
CA THR A 10 73.45 35.88 13.74
C THR A 10 72.07 35.67 13.12
N SER A 11 71.64 36.57 12.25
CA SER A 11 70.47 36.36 11.41
C SER A 11 70.95 35.87 10.04
N PRO A 12 70.66 34.62 9.63
CA PRO A 12 71.07 34.07 8.34
C PRO A 12 70.39 34.75 7.13
N TYR A 13 69.56 35.75 7.36
CA TYR A 13 68.72 36.42 6.37
C TYR A 13 68.77 37.94 6.55
N THR A 14 68.85 38.68 5.43
CA THR A 14 68.81 40.15 5.46
C THR A 14 67.39 40.65 5.75
N GLN A 15 67.29 41.86 6.31
CA GLN A 15 66.01 42.47 6.69
C GLN A 15 65.03 42.55 5.51
N GLU A 16 65.51 42.92 4.33
CA GLU A 16 64.72 42.92 3.08
C GLU A 16 64.15 41.55 2.73
N GLN A 17 64.93 40.48 2.94
CA GLN A 17 64.46 39.14 2.65
C GLN A 17 63.44 38.65 3.70
N GLN A 18 63.58 39.04 4.96
CA GLN A 18 62.57 38.78 6.00
C GLN A 18 61.25 39.50 5.70
N GLU A 19 61.29 40.77 5.29
CA GLU A 19 60.10 41.53 4.91
C GLU A 19 59.38 40.92 3.69
N LYS A 20 60.14 40.45 2.68
CA LYS A 20 59.57 39.74 1.52
C LYS A 20 58.89 38.42 1.93
N MET A 21 59.46 37.66 2.87
CA MET A 21 58.79 36.47 3.40
C MET A 21 57.49 36.81 4.14
N VAL A 22 57.51 37.83 4.99
CA VAL A 22 56.32 38.25 5.74
C VAL A 22 55.21 38.74 4.82
N ALA A 23 55.55 39.51 3.78
CA ALA A 23 54.61 39.98 2.77
C ALA A 23 53.98 38.80 2.01
N LEU A 24 54.80 37.84 1.56
CA LEU A 24 54.34 36.68 0.81
C LEU A 24 53.46 35.75 1.65
N VAL A 25 53.76 35.59 2.95
CA VAL A 25 52.90 34.84 3.88
C VAL A 25 51.55 35.52 4.06
N ARG A 26 51.51 36.86 4.12
CA ARG A 26 50.26 37.62 4.22
C ARG A 26 49.40 37.47 2.97
N GLU A 27 50.00 37.66 1.79
CA GLU A 27 49.31 37.50 0.50
C GLU A 27 48.75 36.07 0.32
N ASN A 28 49.52 35.05 0.71
CA ASN A 28 49.05 33.66 0.64
C ASN A 28 47.86 33.39 1.56
N LYS A 29 47.79 34.03 2.73
CA LYS A 29 46.63 33.93 3.63
C LYS A 29 45.40 34.57 2.98
N GLU A 30 45.53 35.78 2.42
CA GLU A 30 44.43 36.46 1.72
C GLU A 30 43.93 35.67 0.50
N ARG A 31 44.84 35.12 -0.33
CA ARG A 31 44.43 34.26 -1.46
C ARG A 31 43.67 33.01 -1.00
N LYS A 32 44.08 32.39 0.10
CA LYS A 32 43.36 31.24 0.67
C LYS A 32 41.98 31.63 1.20
N GLU A 33 41.86 32.79 1.84
CA GLU A 33 40.58 33.34 2.31
C GLU A 33 39.62 33.57 1.14
N LEU A 34 40.08 34.25 0.08
CA LEU A 34 39.31 34.50 -1.14
C LEU A 34 38.91 33.20 -1.84
N GLN A 35 39.81 32.22 -1.89
CA GLN A 35 39.49 30.90 -2.47
C GLN A 35 38.40 30.18 -1.67
N LYS A 36 38.43 30.25 -0.33
CA LYS A 36 37.37 29.68 0.51
C LYS A 36 36.04 30.37 0.26
N GLN A 37 36.02 31.71 0.22
CA GLN A 37 34.80 32.46 -0.09
C GLN A 37 34.25 32.13 -1.48
N ALA A 38 35.12 32.05 -2.49
CA ALA A 38 34.71 31.69 -3.85
C ALA A 38 34.09 30.28 -3.91
N LYS A 39 34.67 29.30 -3.20
CA LYS A 39 34.11 27.94 -3.10
C LYS A 39 32.75 27.93 -2.42
N LEU A 40 32.58 28.68 -1.33
CA LEU A 40 31.30 28.81 -0.64
C LEU A 40 30.24 29.44 -1.54
N LYS A 41 30.61 30.50 -2.27
CA LYS A 41 29.71 31.16 -3.23
C LYS A 41 29.31 30.22 -4.37
N ALA A 42 30.25 29.46 -4.92
CA ALA A 42 29.96 28.48 -5.97
C ALA A 42 29.02 27.36 -5.48
N ILE A 43 29.17 26.88 -4.24
CA ILE A 43 28.25 25.91 -3.65
C ILE A 43 26.85 26.50 -3.48
N ALA A 44 26.76 27.75 -3.01
CA ALA A 44 25.48 28.43 -2.85
C ALA A 44 24.77 28.67 -4.20
N GLU A 45 25.51 29.05 -5.25
CA GLU A 45 24.97 29.20 -6.61
C GLU A 45 24.50 27.85 -7.17
N ASP A 46 25.27 26.77 -7.02
CA ASP A 46 24.87 25.42 -7.45
C ASP A 46 23.60 24.94 -6.73
N GLN A 47 23.51 25.16 -5.41
CA GLN A 47 22.29 24.83 -4.65
C GLN A 47 21.08 25.67 -5.11
N ALA A 48 21.27 26.96 -5.37
CA ALA A 48 20.20 27.82 -5.87
C ALA A 48 19.70 27.38 -7.25
N VAL A 49 20.61 26.97 -8.15
CA VAL A 49 20.25 26.42 -9.46
C VAL A 49 19.48 25.11 -9.33
N LYS A 50 19.93 24.19 -8.45
CA LYS A 50 19.23 22.93 -8.19
C LYS A 50 17.82 23.13 -7.64
N MET A 51 17.65 24.04 -6.67
CA MET A 51 16.33 24.37 -6.11
C MET A 51 15.39 24.94 -7.15
N LYS A 52 15.88 25.86 -8.00
CA LYS A 52 15.07 26.44 -9.08
C LYS A 52 14.65 25.40 -10.12
N GLY A 53 15.55 24.47 -10.48
CA GLY A 53 15.22 23.37 -11.39
C GLY A 53 14.16 22.42 -10.81
N LEU A 54 14.25 22.08 -9.53
CA LEU A 54 13.27 21.25 -8.84
C LEU A 54 11.89 21.95 -8.75
N GLU A 55 11.86 23.25 -8.45
CA GLU A 55 10.62 24.02 -8.39
C GLU A 55 9.90 24.04 -9.74
N GLU A 56 10.63 24.29 -10.83
CA GLU A 56 10.07 24.27 -12.19
C GLU A 56 9.54 22.88 -12.59
N GLU A 57 10.25 21.81 -12.21
CA GLU A 57 9.79 20.44 -12.47
C GLU A 57 8.51 20.10 -11.67
N MET A 58 8.45 20.51 -10.40
CA MET A 58 7.27 20.32 -9.55
C MET A 58 6.07 21.12 -10.07
N GLU A 59 6.29 22.33 -10.56
CA GLU A 59 5.24 23.14 -11.17
C GLU A 59 4.70 22.49 -12.45
N LYS A 60 5.58 21.97 -13.31
CA LYS A 60 5.19 21.22 -14.52
C LYS A 60 4.40 19.96 -14.18
N LYS A 61 4.87 19.18 -13.20
CA LYS A 61 4.15 17.98 -12.71
C LYS A 61 2.79 18.32 -12.14
N LYS A 62 2.69 19.40 -11.36
CA LYS A 62 1.40 19.87 -10.81
C LYS A 62 0.43 20.30 -11.91
N LYS A 63 0.92 20.97 -12.96
CA LYS A 63 0.11 21.37 -14.11
C LYS A 63 -0.39 20.15 -14.90
N ALA A 64 0.49 19.17 -15.15
CA ALA A 64 0.12 17.92 -15.80
C ALA A 64 -0.93 17.13 -15.00
N ALA A 65 -0.74 17.00 -13.69
CA ALA A 65 -1.70 16.33 -12.80
C ALA A 65 -3.07 17.02 -12.79
N LYS A 66 -3.10 18.36 -12.83
CA LYS A 66 -4.36 19.13 -12.89
C LYS A 66 -5.08 18.93 -14.23
N GLU A 67 -4.34 18.86 -15.34
CA GLU A 67 -4.90 18.62 -16.66
C GLU A 67 -5.44 17.19 -16.80
N GLU A 68 -4.71 16.21 -16.25
CA GLU A 68 -5.16 14.81 -16.21
C GLU A 68 -6.42 14.65 -15.35
N ALA A 69 -6.49 15.28 -14.17
CA ALA A 69 -7.69 15.28 -13.34
C ALA A 69 -8.91 15.91 -14.04
N ALA A 70 -8.71 17.01 -14.78
CA ALA A 70 -9.79 17.65 -15.54
C ALA A 70 -10.28 16.75 -16.71
N ALA A 71 -9.38 16.00 -17.34
CA ALA A 71 -9.73 15.06 -18.40
C ALA A 71 -10.46 13.81 -17.88
N GLU A 72 -10.12 13.32 -16.68
CA GLU A 72 -10.83 12.24 -15.98
C GLU A 72 -12.25 12.68 -15.59
N GLU A 73 -12.39 13.87 -14.98
CA GLU A 73 -13.71 14.38 -14.57
C GLU A 73 -14.66 14.59 -15.76
N ALA A 74 -14.13 15.04 -16.92
CA ALA A 74 -14.92 15.17 -18.14
C ALA A 74 -15.40 13.81 -18.68
N LYS A 75 -14.55 12.77 -18.62
CA LYS A 75 -14.91 11.40 -19.02
C LYS A 75 -15.91 10.78 -18.05
N GLU A 76 -15.78 11.05 -16.75
CA GLU A 76 -16.72 10.59 -15.74
C GLU A 76 -18.10 11.21 -15.95
N ARG A 77 -18.18 12.53 -16.20
CA ARG A 77 -19.43 13.22 -16.54
C ARG A 77 -20.10 12.62 -17.79
N MET A 78 -19.34 12.34 -18.86
CA MET A 78 -19.87 11.68 -20.05
C MET A 78 -20.40 10.26 -19.76
N ARG A 79 -19.76 9.49 -18.88
CA ARG A 79 -20.22 8.14 -18.51
C ARG A 79 -21.53 8.18 -17.73
N ILE A 80 -21.69 9.11 -16.80
CA ILE A 80 -22.92 9.27 -16.02
C ILE A 80 -24.08 9.68 -16.93
N GLU A 81 -23.86 10.67 -17.80
CA GLU A 81 -24.87 11.11 -18.79
C GLU A 81 -25.29 9.98 -19.73
N SER A 82 -24.34 9.18 -20.22
CA SER A 82 -24.62 8.03 -21.10
C SER A 82 -25.43 6.92 -20.41
N ARG A 83 -25.29 6.77 -19.09
CA ARG A 83 -26.05 5.79 -18.28
C ARG A 83 -27.49 6.25 -18.03
N GLU A 84 -27.72 7.55 -17.94
CA GLU A 84 -29.04 8.14 -17.71
C GLU A 84 -29.92 8.13 -18.97
N GLY A 85 -29.32 8.09 -20.17
CA GLY A 85 -30.03 7.93 -21.46
C GLY A 85 -30.48 6.49 -21.79
N SER A 86 -30.02 5.47 -21.06
CA SER A 86 -30.33 4.04 -21.33
C SER A 86 -31.31 3.45 -20.31
N SER A 87 -32.47 4.09 -20.16
CA SER A 87 -33.57 3.63 -19.31
C SER A 87 -34.72 3.06 -20.15
N GLY A 88 -34.43 2.05 -20.98
CA GLY A 88 -35.43 1.44 -21.87
C GLY A 88 -35.70 -0.05 -21.69
N THR A 89 -34.79 -0.84 -21.12
CA THR A 89 -34.80 -2.31 -21.30
C THR A 89 -34.91 -3.13 -20.02
N LYS A 90 -34.90 -2.50 -18.83
CA LYS A 90 -34.88 -3.23 -17.54
C LYS A 90 -36.22 -3.90 -17.18
N ARG A 91 -37.35 -3.39 -17.69
CA ARG A 91 -38.67 -3.98 -17.40
C ARG A 91 -38.84 -5.38 -17.99
N ASP A 92 -38.40 -5.59 -19.23
CA ASP A 92 -38.52 -6.91 -19.88
C ASP A 92 -37.65 -7.97 -19.18
N THR A 93 -36.43 -7.62 -18.77
CA THR A 93 -35.54 -8.55 -18.06
C THR A 93 -36.03 -8.89 -16.66
N ASP A 94 -36.65 -7.92 -15.97
CA ASP A 94 -37.21 -8.11 -14.63
C ASP A 94 -38.40 -9.08 -14.68
N ALA A 95 -39.29 -8.91 -15.66
CA ALA A 95 -40.42 -9.81 -15.88
C ALA A 95 -40.01 -11.24 -16.25
N GLU A 96 -38.94 -11.43 -17.04
CA GLU A 96 -38.42 -12.77 -17.34
C GLU A 96 -37.78 -13.44 -16.11
N MET A 97 -37.09 -12.66 -15.26
CA MET A 97 -36.49 -13.16 -14.02
C MET A 97 -37.57 -13.57 -13.01
N GLU A 98 -38.63 -12.78 -12.84
CA GLU A 98 -39.77 -13.12 -11.96
C GLU A 98 -40.49 -14.40 -12.39
N LYS A 99 -40.66 -14.62 -13.71
CA LYS A 99 -41.26 -15.85 -14.23
C LYS A 99 -40.40 -17.08 -13.92
N ARG A 100 -39.07 -16.97 -14.09
CA ARG A 100 -38.15 -18.06 -13.74
C ARG A 100 -38.14 -18.33 -12.25
N ILE A 101 -38.15 -17.30 -11.40
CA ILE A 101 -38.24 -17.48 -9.94
C ILE A 101 -39.53 -18.20 -9.56
N SER A 102 -40.67 -17.81 -10.15
CA SER A 102 -41.97 -18.45 -9.87
C SER A 102 -41.97 -19.94 -10.23
N GLU A 103 -41.37 -20.31 -11.37
CA GLU A 103 -41.24 -21.70 -11.81
C GLU A 103 -40.35 -22.54 -10.88
N TRP A 104 -39.24 -21.96 -10.38
CA TRP A 104 -38.37 -22.62 -9.41
C TRP A 104 -39.06 -22.80 -8.06
N VAL A 105 -39.82 -21.80 -7.60
CA VAL A 105 -40.61 -21.90 -6.35
C VAL A 105 -41.66 -23.01 -6.46
N THR A 106 -42.34 -23.15 -7.61
CA THR A 106 -43.29 -24.25 -7.81
C THR A 106 -42.64 -25.63 -7.84
N ASN A 107 -41.44 -25.75 -8.42
CA ASN A 107 -40.72 -27.02 -8.47
C ASN A 107 -40.17 -27.43 -7.09
N LEU A 108 -39.69 -26.47 -6.29
CA LEU A 108 -39.25 -26.73 -4.92
C LEU A 108 -40.41 -27.15 -4.01
N SER A 109 -41.57 -26.47 -4.11
CA SER A 109 -42.76 -26.86 -3.34
C SER A 109 -43.34 -28.22 -3.72
N LEU A 110 -42.94 -28.82 -4.84
CA LEU A 110 -43.38 -30.15 -5.28
C LEU A 110 -42.37 -31.26 -4.95
N GLY A 111 -41.14 -30.93 -4.55
CA GLY A 111 -40.04 -31.89 -4.35
C GLY A 111 -39.73 -32.27 -2.91
N GLU A 112 -40.44 -31.71 -1.92
CA GLU A 112 -40.09 -31.87 -0.50
C GLU A 112 -40.68 -33.12 0.17
N ASP A 113 -41.53 -33.91 -0.50
CA ASP A 113 -42.21 -35.07 0.11
C ASP A 113 -41.53 -36.44 -0.11
N GLU A 114 -40.44 -36.54 -0.88
CA GLU A 114 -39.85 -37.87 -1.23
C GLU A 114 -38.43 -38.13 -0.67
N GLU A 115 -37.76 -37.14 -0.06
CA GLU A 115 -36.36 -37.32 0.40
C GLU A 115 -36.22 -37.48 1.94
N ALA A 116 -37.29 -37.24 2.71
CA ALA A 116 -37.28 -37.38 4.17
C ALA A 116 -37.49 -38.81 4.69
N GLU A 117 -37.86 -39.78 3.83
CA GLU A 117 -38.05 -41.18 4.25
C GLU A 117 -36.77 -42.05 4.25
N SER A 118 -35.63 -41.51 3.79
CA SER A 118 -34.41 -42.30 3.53
C SER A 118 -33.32 -42.23 4.61
N TYR A 119 -33.54 -41.55 5.74
CA TYR A 119 -32.48 -41.34 6.74
C TYR A 119 -32.24 -42.52 7.70
N VAL A 120 -33.01 -43.61 7.59
CA VAL A 120 -32.68 -44.87 8.26
C VAL A 120 -32.62 -45.94 7.19
N THR A 121 -31.43 -46.42 6.90
CA THR A 121 -31.25 -47.47 5.91
C THR A 121 -31.99 -48.73 6.37
N GLN A 122 -32.59 -49.47 5.45
CA GLN A 122 -33.40 -50.64 5.81
C GLN A 122 -32.59 -51.70 6.58
N ASP A 123 -31.28 -51.80 6.28
CA ASP A 123 -30.34 -52.63 7.03
C ASP A 123 -30.20 -52.23 8.51
N GLU A 124 -30.27 -50.93 8.84
CA GLU A 124 -30.22 -50.45 10.23
C GLU A 124 -31.50 -50.81 10.99
N ARG A 125 -32.66 -50.74 10.32
CA ARG A 125 -33.94 -51.17 10.91
C ARG A 125 -33.95 -52.68 11.18
N ASP A 126 -33.44 -53.46 10.23
CA ASP A 126 -33.39 -54.92 10.34
C ASP A 126 -32.34 -55.39 11.36
N ALA A 127 -31.20 -54.71 11.47
CA ALA A 127 -30.20 -54.98 12.50
C ALA A 127 -30.75 -54.74 13.91
N LEU A 128 -31.46 -53.63 14.12
CA LEU A 128 -32.09 -53.30 15.39
C LEU A 128 -33.22 -54.29 15.74
N ALA A 129 -34.03 -54.70 14.75
CA ALA A 129 -35.06 -55.72 14.96
C ALA A 129 -34.48 -57.08 15.36
N SER A 130 -33.35 -57.47 14.77
CA SER A 130 -32.64 -58.71 15.14
C SER A 130 -32.05 -58.64 16.55
N GLU A 131 -31.42 -57.51 16.92
CA GLU A 131 -30.89 -57.30 18.27
C GLU A 131 -32.00 -57.38 19.32
N LEU A 132 -33.13 -56.69 19.11
CA LEU A 132 -34.30 -56.76 19.98
C LEU A 132 -34.91 -58.16 20.04
N ALA A 133 -34.88 -58.94 18.96
CA ALA A 133 -35.36 -60.32 18.97
C ALA A 133 -34.49 -61.25 19.83
N THR A 134 -33.18 -60.98 19.92
CA THR A 134 -32.26 -61.77 20.76
C THR A 134 -32.33 -61.45 22.25
N MET A 135 -32.78 -60.25 22.62
CA MET A 135 -32.98 -59.88 24.02
C MET A 135 -34.31 -60.47 24.50
N GLU A 136 -34.32 -61.35 25.51
CA GLU A 136 -35.56 -62.00 25.98
C GLU A 136 -36.42 -61.04 26.84
N ASP A 137 -35.77 -60.15 27.58
CA ASP A 137 -36.40 -59.23 28.53
C ASP A 137 -37.10 -58.04 27.85
N ALA A 138 -38.31 -57.71 28.31
CA ALA A 138 -39.13 -56.66 27.71
C ALA A 138 -38.73 -55.24 28.17
N MET A 139 -38.05 -55.13 29.31
CA MET A 139 -37.63 -53.85 29.87
C MET A 139 -36.41 -53.30 29.11
N GLU A 140 -35.38 -54.14 28.90
CA GLU A 140 -34.18 -53.77 28.14
C GLU A 140 -34.48 -53.42 26.67
N ARG A 141 -35.45 -54.10 26.03
CA ARG A 141 -35.88 -53.76 24.65
C ARG A 141 -36.39 -52.33 24.53
N ARG A 142 -37.18 -51.88 25.51
CA ARG A 142 -37.76 -50.53 25.49
C ARG A 142 -36.70 -49.46 25.69
N GLU A 143 -35.73 -49.71 26.57
CA GLU A 143 -34.65 -48.76 26.87
C GLU A 143 -33.76 -48.52 25.63
N ARG A 144 -33.37 -49.59 24.92
CA ARG A 144 -32.59 -49.50 23.66
C ARG A 144 -33.33 -48.76 22.53
N GLU A 145 -34.65 -48.95 22.41
CA GLU A 145 -35.46 -48.24 21.41
C GLU A 145 -35.54 -46.73 21.70
N GLU A 146 -35.68 -46.34 22.97
CA GLU A 146 -35.74 -44.94 23.38
C GLU A 146 -34.37 -44.24 23.24
N GLU A 147 -33.26 -44.93 23.49
CA GLU A 147 -31.91 -44.38 23.32
C GLU A 147 -31.61 -44.01 21.86
N GLN A 148 -32.10 -44.82 20.89
CA GLN A 148 -31.98 -44.54 19.45
C GLN A 148 -32.88 -43.38 19.00
N LYS A 149 -34.06 -43.18 19.62
CA LYS A 149 -34.93 -42.02 19.35
C LYS A 149 -34.37 -40.71 19.91
N LEU A 150 -33.49 -40.79 20.91
CA LEU A 150 -32.91 -39.64 21.60
C LEU A 150 -31.51 -39.26 21.08
N ALA A 151 -30.90 -40.10 20.25
CA ALA A 151 -29.64 -39.83 19.55
C ALA A 151 -29.87 -39.04 18.25
#